data_AF-A0A0S6WAF9-F1
#
_entry.id   AF-A0A0S6WAF9-F1
#
_cell.length_a   1.000
_cell.length_b   1.000
_cell.length_c   1.000
_cell.angle_alpha   90.00
_cell.angle_beta   90.00
_cell.angle_gamma   90.00
#
_symmetry.space_group_name_H-M   'P 1'
#
loop_
_entity.id
_entity.type
_entity.pdbx_description
1 polymer ?
#
loop_
_entity_poly.entity_id
_entity_poly.type
_entity_poly.pdbx_seq_one_letter_code
_entity_poly.pdbx_strand_id
1 'polypeptide(L)'
;MENPIAFYQTCIKQILSEYESLNTQDTEIHLCFDDERMSYLVMRVGWFQEYKRIHRCVIHVEIVQGTVVIQANNTEDPIDTDLIEMGIPQEKICLGFIPADFRAYAEQHPRRRPELNASKTPVEGSTMASSPQRTTDAMIATMS
;
A
#
# COMPACT_ATOMS: atom_id res chain seq x y z
N MET A 1 -18.10 -26.84 0.96
CA MET A 1 -17.99 -25.54 0.26
C MET A 1 -16.96 -24.75 1.04
N GLU A 2 -15.89 -24.29 0.39
CA GLU A 2 -14.94 -23.37 1.00
C GLU A 2 -15.72 -22.17 1.57
N ASN A 3 -15.38 -21.73 2.77
CA ASN A 3 -16.01 -20.57 3.37
C ASN A 3 -15.30 -19.33 2.82
N PRO A 4 -15.88 -18.61 1.83
CA PRO A 4 -15.21 -17.49 1.18
C PRO A 4 -14.89 -16.37 2.17
N ILE A 5 -15.71 -16.22 3.22
CA ILE A 5 -15.45 -15.23 4.27
C ILE A 5 -14.17 -15.57 5.02
N ALA A 6 -14.02 -16.82 5.49
CA ALA A 6 -12.81 -17.24 6.21
C ALA A 6 -11.54 -17.07 5.35
N PHE A 7 -11.65 -17.33 4.04
CA PHE A 7 -10.58 -17.05 3.09
C PHE A 7 -10.28 -15.55 3.00
N TYR A 8 -11.28 -14.69 2.80
CA TYR A 8 -11.09 -13.23 2.74
C TYR A 8 -10.50 -12.67 4.03
N GLN A 9 -10.97 -13.14 5.20
CA GLN A 9 -10.40 -12.78 6.50
C GLN A 9 -8.91 -13.14 6.58
N THR A 10 -8.53 -14.30 6.06
CA THR A 10 -7.13 -14.75 6.03
C THR A 10 -6.30 -13.84 5.12
N CYS A 11 -6.76 -13.56 3.91
CA CYS A 11 -6.06 -12.66 2.98
C CYS A 11 -5.87 -11.26 3.57
N ILE A 12 -6.93 -10.67 4.11
CA ILE A 12 -6.89 -9.33 4.72
C ILE A 12 -5.92 -9.33 5.90
N LYS A 13 -6.04 -10.25 6.85
CA LYS A 13 -5.15 -10.30 8.01
C LYS A 13 -3.69 -10.52 7.60
N GLN A 14 -3.44 -11.33 6.59
CA GLN A 14 -2.08 -11.53 6.06
C GLN A 14 -1.48 -10.23 5.55
N ILE A 15 -2.15 -9.53 4.62
CA ILE A 15 -1.67 -8.25 4.08
C ILE A 15 -1.48 -7.22 5.20
N LEU A 16 -2.48 -7.05 6.07
CA LEU A 16 -2.42 -6.03 7.12
C LEU A 16 -1.32 -6.32 8.15
N SER A 17 -0.97 -7.59 8.38
CA SER A 17 0.11 -7.96 9.31
C SER A 17 1.51 -7.56 8.81
N GLU A 18 1.70 -7.37 7.51
CA GLU A 18 2.98 -6.92 6.95
C GLU A 18 3.38 -5.53 7.46
N TYR A 19 2.38 -4.71 7.84
CA TYR A 19 2.58 -3.36 8.36
C TYR A 19 3.19 -3.34 9.76
N GLU A 20 3.18 -4.42 10.55
CA GLU A 20 3.82 -4.45 11.88
C GLU A 20 5.31 -4.12 11.81
N SER A 21 5.95 -4.42 10.67
CA SER A 21 7.36 -4.11 10.42
C SER A 21 7.66 -2.60 10.40
N LEU A 22 6.64 -1.73 10.30
CA LEU A 22 6.77 -0.28 10.18
C LEU A 22 6.79 0.47 11.52
N ASN A 23 7.01 -0.25 12.62
CA ASN A 23 7.29 0.33 13.93
C ASN A 23 8.55 1.21 13.87
N THR A 24 8.53 2.30 14.63
CA THR A 24 9.66 3.20 14.83
C THR A 24 9.87 3.44 16.32
N GLN A 25 10.94 4.15 16.68
CA GLN A 25 11.15 4.56 18.08
C GLN A 25 10.01 5.43 18.64
N ASP A 26 9.36 6.21 17.76
CA ASP A 26 8.38 7.23 18.12
C ASP A 26 6.92 6.78 17.94
N THR A 27 6.70 5.75 17.11
CA THR A 27 5.37 5.28 16.74
C THR A 27 5.32 3.77 16.56
N GLU A 28 4.21 3.21 16.95
CA GLU A 28 3.90 1.80 16.82
C GLU A 28 2.72 1.60 15.86
N ILE A 29 2.68 0.42 15.26
CA ILE A 29 1.58 -0.11 14.49
C ILE A 29 0.75 -0.99 15.41
N HIS A 30 -0.54 -0.68 15.47
CA HIS A 30 -1.52 -1.49 16.18
C HIS A 30 -2.41 -2.14 15.13
N LEU A 31 -2.39 -3.47 15.08
CA LEU A 31 -3.37 -4.24 14.33
C LEU A 31 -4.64 -4.39 15.17
N CYS A 32 -5.78 -4.04 14.59
CA CYS A 32 -7.08 -4.23 15.23
C CYS A 32 -7.91 -5.16 14.35
N PHE A 33 -8.00 -6.42 14.74
CA PHE A 33 -8.75 -7.43 14.01
C PHE A 33 -10.00 -7.83 14.81
N ASP A 34 -11.17 -7.47 14.28
CA ASP A 34 -12.47 -7.88 14.82
C ASP A 34 -13.11 -8.89 13.85
N ASP A 35 -12.87 -10.18 14.11
CA ASP A 35 -13.45 -11.26 13.30
C ASP A 35 -14.98 -11.37 13.49
N GLU A 36 -15.54 -10.93 14.63
CA GLU A 36 -16.99 -10.98 14.89
C GLU A 36 -17.75 -9.96 14.04
N ARG A 37 -17.19 -8.75 13.89
CA ARG A 37 -17.77 -7.66 13.07
C ARG A 37 -17.17 -7.57 11.68
N MET A 38 -16.16 -8.39 11.39
CA MET A 38 -15.41 -8.40 10.15
C MET A 38 -14.82 -7.04 9.77
N SER A 39 -14.19 -6.38 10.75
CA SER A 39 -13.56 -5.07 10.59
C SER A 39 -12.09 -5.14 10.99
N TYR A 40 -11.20 -4.72 10.10
CA TYR A 40 -9.75 -4.91 10.23
C TYR A 40 -9.03 -3.59 9.96
N LEU A 41 -8.24 -3.13 10.93
CA LEU A 41 -7.56 -1.85 10.87
C LEU A 41 -6.07 -2.00 11.15
N VAL A 42 -5.29 -1.14 10.49
CA VAL A 42 -3.91 -0.83 10.83
C VAL A 42 -3.89 0.60 11.35
N MET A 43 -3.58 0.77 12.64
CA MET A 43 -3.48 2.08 13.27
C MET A 43 -2.00 2.42 13.50
N ARG A 44 -1.60 3.66 13.22
CA ARG A 44 -0.32 4.19 13.70
C ARG A 44 -0.55 5.07 14.92
N VAL A 45 0.15 4.73 15.99
CA VAL A 45 -0.07 5.25 17.33
C VAL A 45 1.28 5.66 17.91
N GLY A 46 1.43 6.91 18.35
CA GLY A 46 2.66 7.36 19.01
C GLY A 46 2.74 8.87 19.16
N TRP A 47 3.95 9.41 19.16
CA TRP A 47 4.22 10.84 19.28
C TRP A 47 5.33 11.24 18.32
N PHE A 48 5.20 12.38 17.65
CA PHE A 48 6.29 12.97 16.90
C PHE A 48 6.96 14.04 17.76
N GLN A 49 8.28 13.89 17.98
CA GLN A 49 9.08 14.78 18.80
C GLN A 49 8.47 15.05 20.19
N GLU A 50 7.77 14.07 20.77
CA GLU A 50 7.13 14.12 22.10
C GLU A 50 5.98 15.11 22.28
N TYR A 51 5.78 16.10 21.41
CA TYR A 51 4.74 17.13 21.56
C TYR A 51 3.55 16.96 20.60
N LYS A 52 3.67 16.16 19.53
CA LYS A 52 2.59 15.96 18.56
C LYS A 52 2.07 14.53 18.58
N ARG A 53 0.82 14.36 19.02
CA ARG A 53 0.15 13.06 19.02
C ARG A 53 0.01 12.52 17.58
N ILE A 54 0.42 11.27 17.39
CA ILE A 54 0.11 10.47 16.20
C ILE A 54 -0.95 9.44 16.59
N HIS A 55 -2.13 9.54 15.99
CA HIS A 55 -3.21 8.58 16.13
C HIS A 55 -4.00 8.55 14.83
N ARG A 56 -3.58 7.71 13.88
CA ARG A 56 -4.12 7.70 12.52
C ARG A 56 -4.42 6.29 12.04
N CYS A 57 -5.50 6.14 11.29
CA CYS A 57 -5.78 4.94 10.52
C CYS A 57 -4.89 4.93 9.26
N VAL A 58 -4.09 3.88 9.11
CA VAL A 58 -3.26 3.65 7.92
C VAL A 58 -4.11 2.95 6.86
N ILE A 59 -4.71 1.82 7.20
CA ILE A 59 -5.61 1.05 6.35
C ILE A 59 -6.80 0.59 7.17
N HIS A 60 -7.99 0.60 6.56
CA HIS A 60 -9.21 0.03 7.12
C HIS A 60 -9.94 -0.78 6.05
N VAL A 61 -10.16 -2.06 6.34
CA VAL A 61 -10.87 -3.00 5.47
C VAL A 61 -11.99 -3.67 6.25
N GLU A 62 -13.14 -3.85 5.60
CA GLU A 62 -14.29 -4.55 6.15
C GLU A 62 -14.75 -5.65 5.21
N ILE A 63 -15.48 -6.64 5.73
CA ILE A 63 -16.26 -7.56 4.89
C ILE A 63 -17.74 -7.29 5.14
N VAL A 64 -18.42 -6.74 4.14
CA VAL A 64 -19.83 -6.38 4.21
C VAL A 64 -20.60 -7.22 3.20
N GLN A 65 -21.53 -8.04 3.68
CA GLN A 65 -22.35 -8.93 2.83
C GLN A 65 -21.53 -9.81 1.88
N GLY A 66 -20.33 -10.23 2.31
CA GLY A 66 -19.42 -11.06 1.51
C GLY A 66 -18.64 -10.31 0.43
N THR A 67 -18.57 -8.99 0.52
CA THR A 67 -17.71 -8.11 -0.29
C THR A 67 -16.65 -7.49 0.61
N VAL A 68 -15.39 -7.51 0.16
CA VAL A 68 -14.29 -6.81 0.81
C VAL A 68 -14.38 -5.32 0.47
N VAL A 69 -14.56 -4.48 1.47
CA VAL A 69 -14.69 -3.04 1.34
C VAL A 69 -13.45 -2.37 1.93
N ILE A 70 -12.63 -1.75 1.10
CA ILE A 70 -11.48 -0.96 1.53
C ILE A 70 -12.00 0.44 1.89
N GLN A 71 -12.22 0.67 3.18
CA GLN A 71 -12.77 1.93 3.70
C GLN A 71 -11.75 3.06 3.68
N ALA A 72 -10.48 2.74 3.92
CA ALA A 72 -9.37 3.68 3.83
C ALA A 72 -8.09 2.96 3.39
N ASN A 73 -7.36 3.58 2.49
CA ASN A 73 -5.97 3.24 2.18
C ASN A 73 -5.17 4.53 2.13
N ASN A 74 -4.43 4.83 3.20
CA ASN A 74 -3.59 6.03 3.31
C ASN A 74 -2.11 5.71 3.02
N THR A 75 -1.87 4.74 2.14
CA THR A 75 -0.55 4.35 1.64
C THR A 75 -0.53 4.42 0.11
N GLU A 76 0.64 4.16 -0.49
CA GLU A 76 0.79 4.01 -1.94
C GLU A 76 0.66 2.55 -2.39
N ASP A 77 0.37 1.63 -1.46
CA ASP A 77 0.33 0.20 -1.71
C ASP A 77 -0.99 -0.19 -2.39
N PRO A 78 -0.97 -1.04 -3.42
CA PRO A 78 -2.15 -1.40 -4.20
C PRO A 78 -2.94 -2.54 -3.56
N ILE A 79 -3.47 -2.33 -2.34
CA ILE A 79 -4.14 -3.36 -1.53
C ILE A 79 -5.25 -4.12 -2.28
N ASP A 80 -6.00 -3.44 -3.15
CA ASP A 80 -7.01 -4.07 -3.99
C ASP A 80 -6.41 -5.06 -4.99
N THR A 81 -5.28 -4.70 -5.60
CA THR A 81 -4.52 -5.57 -6.51
C THR A 81 -3.96 -6.77 -5.76
N ASP A 82 -3.36 -6.55 -4.58
CA ASP A 82 -2.78 -7.63 -3.77
C ASP A 82 -3.85 -8.65 -3.37
N LEU A 83 -5.03 -8.19 -2.97
CA LEU A 83 -6.18 -9.06 -2.66
C LEU A 83 -6.65 -9.87 -3.89
N ILE A 84 -6.62 -9.28 -5.08
CA ILE A 84 -6.94 -9.99 -6.34
C ILE A 84 -5.89 -11.05 -6.63
N GLU A 85 -4.61 -10.73 -6.48
CA GLU A 85 -3.49 -11.66 -6.71
C GLU A 85 -3.51 -12.84 -5.72
N MET A 86 -4.01 -12.63 -4.50
CA MET A 86 -4.26 -13.70 -3.54
C MET A 86 -5.45 -14.59 -3.91
N GLY A 87 -6.29 -14.19 -4.87
CA GLY A 87 -7.40 -15.01 -5.40
C GLY A 87 -8.80 -14.50 -5.03
N ILE A 88 -8.95 -13.30 -4.46
CA ILE A 88 -10.28 -12.70 -4.27
C ILE A 88 -10.79 -12.17 -5.62
N PRO A 89 -12.00 -12.57 -6.08
CA PRO A 89 -12.54 -12.04 -7.32
C PRO A 89 -12.65 -10.51 -7.29
N GLN A 90 -12.31 -9.84 -8.39
CA GLN A 90 -12.32 -8.37 -8.46
C GLN A 90 -13.70 -7.79 -8.14
N GLU A 91 -14.78 -8.45 -8.56
CA GLU A 91 -16.16 -8.06 -8.27
C GLU A 91 -16.56 -8.19 -6.79
N LYS A 92 -15.69 -8.81 -5.98
CA LYS A 92 -15.83 -8.92 -4.52
C LYS A 92 -15.00 -7.89 -3.78
N ILE A 93 -14.34 -6.96 -4.46
CA ILE A 93 -13.55 -5.88 -3.86
C ILE A 93 -14.17 -4.53 -4.22
N CYS A 94 -14.33 -3.69 -3.21
CA CYS A 94 -14.98 -2.39 -3.29
C CYS A 94 -14.08 -1.34 -2.63
N LEU A 95 -13.60 -0.36 -3.39
CA LEU A 95 -12.89 0.83 -2.88
C LEU A 95 -13.83 1.79 -2.12
N GLY A 96 -14.22 1.47 -0.89
CA GLY A 96 -15.25 2.15 -0.09
C GLY A 96 -15.10 3.67 0.02
N PHE A 97 -13.86 4.19 -0.01
CA PHE A 97 -13.57 5.63 0.01
C PHE A 97 -13.91 6.38 -1.29
N ILE A 98 -14.26 5.69 -2.37
CA ILE A 98 -14.70 6.31 -3.63
C ILE A 98 -16.24 6.41 -3.62
N PRO A 99 -16.83 7.60 -3.83
CA PRO A 99 -18.30 7.71 -3.93
C PRO A 99 -18.87 6.83 -5.04
N ALA A 100 -20.07 6.28 -4.84
CA ALA A 100 -20.66 5.28 -5.72
C ALA A 100 -20.69 5.70 -7.20
N ASP A 101 -21.09 6.95 -7.50
CA ASP A 101 -21.15 7.48 -8.87
C ASP A 101 -19.78 7.51 -9.54
N PHE A 102 -18.73 7.85 -8.78
CA PHE A 102 -17.36 7.90 -9.27
C PHE A 102 -16.76 6.51 -9.45
N ARG A 103 -17.18 5.54 -8.63
CA ARG A 103 -16.78 4.14 -8.75
C ARG A 103 -17.31 3.53 -10.04
N ALA A 104 -18.59 3.73 -10.35
CA ALA A 104 -19.19 3.27 -11.60
C ALA A 104 -18.48 3.86 -12.83
N TYR A 105 -18.04 5.13 -12.75
CA TYR A 105 -17.23 5.75 -13.79
C TYR A 105 -15.86 5.07 -13.95
N ALA A 106 -15.16 4.79 -12.84
CA ALA A 106 -13.85 4.17 -12.83
C ALA A 106 -13.87 2.72 -13.36
N GLU A 107 -14.92 1.96 -13.06
CA GLU A 107 -15.13 0.60 -13.59
C GLU A 107 -15.33 0.60 -15.12
N GLN A 108 -15.99 1.64 -15.66
CA GLN A 108 -16.17 1.81 -17.11
C GLN A 108 -14.90 2.31 -17.82
N HIS A 109 -14.00 2.97 -17.08
CA HIS A 109 -12.80 3.60 -17.61
C HIS A 109 -11.56 3.14 -16.82
N PRO A 110 -11.21 1.84 -16.90
CA PRO A 110 -10.08 1.30 -16.16
C PRO A 110 -8.81 2.05 -16.57
N ARG A 111 -8.00 2.44 -15.58
CA ARG A 111 -6.69 3.03 -15.87
C ARG A 111 -5.86 2.01 -16.63
N ARG A 112 -5.40 2.38 -17.83
CA ARG A 112 -4.41 1.58 -18.55
C ARG A 112 -3.14 1.53 -17.70
N ARG A 113 -2.76 0.35 -17.22
CA ARG A 113 -1.41 0.12 -16.68
C ARG A 113 -0.43 0.45 -17.81
N PRO A 114 0.60 1.29 -17.60
CA PRO A 114 1.68 1.39 -18.56
C PRO A 114 2.24 -0.03 -18.72
N GLU A 115 2.18 -0.58 -19.93
CA GLU A 115 2.84 -1.85 -20.21
C GLU A 115 4.31 -1.69 -19.83
N LEU A 116 4.78 -2.49 -18.87
CA LEU A 116 6.19 -2.57 -18.56
C LEU A 116 6.84 -3.15 -19.83
N ASN A 117 7.41 -2.27 -20.67
CA ASN A 117 7.85 -2.64 -22.00
C ASN A 117 8.99 -3.66 -21.92
N ALA A 118 8.64 -4.95 -21.97
CA ALA A 118 9.55 -6.07 -22.14
C ALA A 118 9.96 -6.17 -23.61
N SER A 119 10.56 -5.10 -24.15
CA SER A 119 11.26 -5.15 -25.44
C SER A 119 12.37 -4.10 -25.51
N LYS A 120 13.44 -4.34 -24.75
CA LYS A 120 14.76 -3.87 -25.18
C LYS A 120 15.41 -5.02 -25.95
N THR A 121 15.18 -5.05 -27.26
CA THR A 121 16.13 -5.70 -28.17
C THR A 121 17.50 -5.04 -27.98
N PRO A 122 18.61 -5.80 -27.90
CA PRO A 122 19.93 -5.19 -27.82
C PRO A 122 20.20 -4.44 -29.13
N VAL A 123 20.38 -3.13 -29.05
CA VAL A 123 20.97 -2.38 -30.16
C VAL A 123 22.48 -2.62 -30.08
N GLU A 124 22.98 -3.44 -31.02
CA GLU A 124 24.41 -3.57 -31.26
C GLU A 124 25.00 -2.21 -31.66
N GLY A 125 26.11 -1.85 -31.02
CA GLY A 125 27.05 -0.84 -31.54
C GLY A 125 26.77 0.60 -31.16
N SER A 126 27.35 1.06 -30.05
CA SER A 126 27.93 2.41 -30.02
C SER A 126 28.96 2.53 -28.89
N THR A 127 30.21 2.41 -29.32
CA THR A 127 31.44 3.06 -28.87
C THR A 127 31.48 3.72 -27.49
N MET A 128 32.43 3.22 -26.67
CA MET A 128 32.90 3.83 -25.43
C MET A 128 33.39 5.28 -25.66
N ALA A 129 32.86 6.20 -24.85
CA ALA A 129 33.53 7.45 -24.52
C ALA A 129 33.55 7.60 -23.00
N SER A 130 34.77 7.65 -22.47
CA SER A 130 35.08 7.73 -21.06
C SER A 130 35.10 9.17 -20.54
N SER A 131 34.94 9.27 -19.22
CA SER A 131 35.53 10.27 -18.29
C SER A 131 34.64 11.44 -17.85
N PRO A 132 34.91 12.10 -16.68
CA PRO A 132 35.78 11.71 -15.56
C PRO A 132 35.08 11.73 -14.18
N GLN A 133 35.71 11.04 -13.22
CA GLN A 133 35.42 11.10 -11.79
C GLN A 133 35.62 12.53 -11.25
N ARG A 134 34.68 13.02 -10.44
CA ARG A 134 34.91 14.21 -9.59
C ARG A 134 35.57 13.78 -8.30
N THR A 135 36.74 14.35 -8.09
CA THR A 135 37.60 14.32 -6.93
C THR A 135 36.94 15.00 -5.72
N THR A 136 37.11 14.37 -4.57
CA THR A 136 37.05 14.98 -3.24
C THR A 136 38.13 16.04 -3.11
N ASP A 137 37.79 17.25 -2.66
CA ASP A 137 38.58 17.97 -1.66
C ASP A 137 37.87 19.20 -1.09
N ALA A 138 38.24 19.50 0.15
CA ALA A 138 37.60 20.33 1.16
C ALA A 138 37.60 21.85 0.91
N MET A 139 36.68 22.57 1.58
CA MET A 139 36.99 23.88 2.17
C MET A 139 36.16 24.16 3.44
N ILE A 140 36.91 24.64 4.43
CA ILE A 140 36.60 25.05 5.80
C ILE A 140 35.88 26.42 5.82
N ALA A 141 34.94 26.65 6.75
CA ALA A 141 34.77 27.93 7.47
C ALA A 141 33.70 27.89 8.59
N THR A 142 34.19 27.84 9.84
CA THR A 142 33.83 28.61 11.06
C THR A 142 32.52 29.41 11.11
N MET A 143 31.68 29.19 12.14
CA MET A 143 31.35 30.16 13.22
C MET A 143 30.21 29.68 14.16
N SER A 144 30.44 29.86 15.47
CA SER A 144 29.56 29.73 16.66
C SER A 144 29.34 28.33 17.23
#